data_AF-A0A847ER27-F1
#
_entry.id   AF-A0A847ER27-F1
#
_cell.length_a   1.000
_cell.length_b   1.000
_cell.length_c   1.000
_cell.angle_alpha   90.00
_cell.angle_beta   90.00
_cell.angle_gamma   90.00
#
_symmetry.space_group_name_H-M   'P 1'
#
loop_
_entity.id
_entity.type
_entity.pdbx_description
1 polymer ?
#
loop_
_entity_poly.entity_id
_entity_poly.type
_entity_poly.pdbx_seq_one_letter_code
_entity_poly.pdbx_strand_id
1 'polypeptide(L)'
;IGEEARLYQNLRRAGSELADGTPLLRAGDVLTPRSVAVLAEVGLDKVLVRPRPRVVVFTVGETLVAPGQPLTRPQQRYDAATALITAAARGDGATVYPLDIVPSQPGAVKQAISEQQIRADLIVVVGGGDMIRDVVDDMADLDEAVVAINRESRIAYAGLGDARTPLVILPSGVISAYVAYHALVRPVINKLNEVDPLSATREEGRLAEAVAGSEGVTQFVPAIRDADGTVRPVGAADSELAWDLARANVLAVIPEDWSGADAGATVECLVLDDARVGAPRP
;
A
#
# COMPACT_ATOMS: atom_id res chain seq x y z
N ILE A 1 7.08 -63.09 -8.14
CA ILE A 1 5.72 -63.56 -8.50
C ILE A 1 5.25 -64.39 -7.33
N GLY A 2 4.34 -63.88 -6.48
CA GLY A 2 3.99 -64.62 -5.25
C GLY A 2 3.27 -63.85 -4.12
N GLU A 3 2.80 -62.62 -4.32
CA GLU A 3 1.85 -62.04 -3.37
C GLU A 3 0.41 -62.33 -3.81
N GLU A 4 -0.39 -62.82 -2.87
CA GLU A 4 -1.83 -63.05 -3.06
C GLU A 4 -2.53 -61.69 -3.24
N ALA A 5 -3.09 -61.44 -4.42
CA ALA A 5 -3.79 -60.18 -4.69
C ALA A 5 -5.11 -60.12 -3.92
N ARG A 6 -5.34 -59.04 -3.16
CA ARG A 6 -6.59 -58.84 -2.40
C ARG A 6 -7.69 -58.29 -3.30
N LEU A 7 -8.94 -58.68 -3.04
CA LEU A 7 -10.11 -58.12 -3.75
C LEU A 7 -10.11 -56.58 -3.61
N TYR A 8 -10.22 -55.87 -4.74
CA TYR A 8 -10.11 -54.40 -4.86
C TYR A 8 -8.73 -53.79 -4.61
N GLN A 9 -7.65 -54.60 -4.53
CA GLN A 9 -6.30 -54.06 -4.51
C GLN A 9 -6.02 -53.27 -5.79
N ASN A 10 -5.47 -52.06 -5.63
CA ASN A 10 -5.19 -51.11 -6.72
C ASN A 10 -6.43 -50.58 -7.46
N LEU A 11 -7.64 -50.74 -6.91
CA LEU A 11 -8.86 -50.12 -7.45
C LEU A 11 -9.11 -48.77 -6.77
N ARG A 12 -9.28 -47.70 -7.57
CA ARG A 12 -9.84 -46.42 -7.11
C ARG A 12 -11.32 -46.38 -7.46
N ARG A 13 -12.18 -46.12 -6.47
CA ARG A 13 -13.62 -45.99 -6.70
C ARG A 13 -13.93 -44.57 -7.15
N ALA A 14 -14.94 -44.39 -8.00
CA ALA A 14 -15.44 -43.07 -8.32
C ALA A 14 -15.80 -42.33 -7.01
N GLY A 15 -15.36 -41.09 -6.88
CA GLY A 15 -15.62 -40.27 -5.69
C GLY A 15 -14.83 -40.67 -4.43
N SER A 16 -13.88 -41.60 -4.48
CA SER A 16 -13.14 -42.04 -3.28
C SER A 16 -12.17 -41.00 -2.73
N GLU A 17 -11.72 -40.05 -3.56
CA GLU A 17 -10.81 -38.97 -3.18
C GLU A 17 -11.55 -37.62 -3.13
N LEU A 18 -12.47 -37.38 -4.07
CA LEU A 18 -13.29 -36.17 -4.13
C LEU A 18 -14.68 -36.53 -4.65
N ALA A 19 -15.72 -36.34 -3.85
CA ALA A 19 -17.09 -36.68 -4.20
C ALA A 19 -17.84 -35.49 -4.80
N ASP A 20 -18.84 -35.77 -5.64
CA ASP A 20 -19.75 -34.76 -6.17
C ASP A 20 -20.40 -33.95 -5.04
N GLY A 21 -20.48 -32.63 -5.25
CA GLY A 21 -21.03 -31.70 -4.25
C GLY A 21 -20.04 -31.29 -3.15
N THR A 22 -18.81 -31.79 -3.17
CA THR A 22 -17.75 -31.31 -2.26
C THR A 22 -17.42 -29.84 -2.58
N PRO A 23 -17.54 -28.90 -1.61
CA PRO A 23 -17.15 -27.52 -1.82
C PRO A 23 -15.63 -27.42 -2.00
N LEU A 24 -15.18 -26.91 -3.16
CA LEU A 24 -13.75 -26.72 -3.45
C LEU A 24 -13.21 -25.38 -2.93
N LEU A 25 -14.03 -24.32 -3.07
CA LEU A 25 -13.72 -22.95 -2.67
C LEU A 25 -15.00 -22.30 -2.12
N ARG A 26 -14.82 -21.25 -1.31
CA ARG A 26 -15.90 -20.39 -0.78
C ARG A 26 -15.86 -19.03 -1.45
N ALA A 27 -17.01 -18.35 -1.48
CA ALA A 27 -17.05 -16.95 -1.86
C ALA A 27 -16.16 -16.13 -0.90
N GLY A 28 -15.28 -15.28 -1.46
CA GLY A 28 -14.28 -14.55 -0.71
C GLY A 28 -12.89 -15.21 -0.68
N ASP A 29 -12.76 -16.46 -1.11
CA ASP A 29 -11.44 -17.10 -1.20
C ASP A 29 -10.56 -16.41 -2.27
N VAL A 30 -9.33 -16.09 -1.89
CA VAL A 30 -8.32 -15.60 -2.83
C VAL A 30 -7.85 -16.75 -3.72
N LEU A 31 -7.94 -16.57 -5.04
CA LEU A 31 -7.46 -17.58 -5.99
C LEU A 31 -5.94 -17.65 -5.97
N THR A 32 -5.41 -18.74 -5.41
CA THR A 32 -3.98 -19.08 -5.44
C THR A 32 -3.67 -19.97 -6.64
N PRO A 33 -2.39 -20.19 -6.99
CA PRO A 33 -2.03 -21.16 -8.02
C PRO A 33 -2.61 -22.57 -7.77
N ARG A 34 -2.73 -22.97 -6.49
CA ARG A 34 -3.34 -24.24 -6.07
C ARG A 34 -4.86 -24.25 -6.29
N SER A 35 -5.52 -23.13 -5.99
CA SER A 35 -6.95 -22.94 -6.24
C SER A 35 -7.26 -23.03 -7.74
N VAL A 36 -6.42 -22.44 -8.59
CA VAL A 36 -6.54 -22.55 -10.05
C VAL A 36 -6.35 -23.98 -10.52
N ALA A 37 -5.37 -24.71 -9.97
CA ALA A 37 -5.12 -26.11 -10.31
C ALA A 37 -6.33 -27.01 -9.99
N VAL A 38 -6.91 -26.90 -8.79
CA VAL A 38 -8.07 -27.74 -8.42
C VAL A 38 -9.30 -27.41 -9.27
N LEU A 39 -9.53 -26.14 -9.63
CA LEU A 39 -10.61 -25.74 -10.53
C LEU A 39 -10.44 -26.38 -11.92
N ALA A 40 -9.22 -26.34 -12.47
CA ALA A 40 -8.91 -26.96 -13.75
C ALA A 40 -9.04 -28.49 -13.71
N GLU A 41 -8.60 -29.12 -12.62
CA GLU A 41 -8.66 -30.57 -12.41
C GLU A 41 -10.10 -31.11 -12.45
N VAL A 42 -11.06 -30.34 -11.92
CA VAL A 42 -12.50 -30.68 -11.99
C VAL A 42 -13.19 -30.19 -13.27
N GLY A 43 -12.43 -29.67 -14.23
CA GLY A 43 -12.92 -29.26 -15.55
C GLY A 43 -13.58 -27.88 -15.63
N LEU A 44 -13.36 -27.00 -14.63
CA LEU A 44 -13.84 -25.61 -14.68
C LEU A 44 -12.83 -24.74 -15.43
N ASP A 45 -13.24 -24.19 -16.58
CA ASP A 45 -12.41 -23.29 -17.39
C ASP A 45 -12.54 -21.82 -16.97
N LYS A 46 -13.62 -21.45 -16.28
CA LYS A 46 -13.95 -20.10 -15.83
C LYS A 46 -14.65 -20.11 -14.49
N VAL A 47 -14.40 -19.07 -13.71
CA VAL A 47 -15.08 -18.79 -12.44
C VAL A 47 -15.42 -17.30 -12.36
N LEU A 48 -16.49 -16.97 -11.64
CA LEU A 48 -16.83 -15.59 -11.34
C LEU A 48 -15.90 -15.06 -10.25
N VAL A 49 -15.29 -13.90 -10.50
CA VAL A 49 -14.42 -13.20 -9.55
C VAL A 49 -14.86 -11.75 -9.42
N ARG A 50 -14.52 -11.13 -8.30
CA ARG A 50 -14.72 -9.69 -8.13
C ARG A 50 -13.72 -8.91 -8.99
N PRO A 51 -14.14 -7.78 -9.60
CA PRO A 51 -13.21 -6.91 -10.29
C PRO A 51 -12.24 -6.29 -9.28
N ARG A 52 -11.04 -5.97 -9.75
CA ARG A 52 -10.07 -5.21 -8.96
C ARG A 52 -10.58 -3.78 -8.70
N PRO A 53 -10.39 -3.21 -7.50
CA PRO A 53 -10.72 -1.82 -7.21
C PRO A 53 -10.02 -0.87 -8.19
N ARG A 54 -10.75 0.09 -8.74
CA ARG A 54 -10.22 1.12 -9.64
C ARG A 54 -9.75 2.31 -8.82
N VAL A 55 -8.43 2.50 -8.74
CA VAL A 55 -7.84 3.59 -7.94
C VAL A 55 -7.28 4.65 -8.89
N VAL A 56 -7.61 5.91 -8.64
CA VAL A 56 -6.98 7.05 -9.31
C VAL A 56 -5.95 7.66 -8.38
N VAL A 57 -4.76 7.99 -8.88
CA VAL A 57 -3.68 8.58 -8.09
C VAL A 57 -3.12 9.80 -8.82
N PHE A 58 -2.96 10.91 -8.13
CA PHE A 58 -2.26 12.07 -8.68
C PHE A 58 -1.64 12.95 -7.60
N THR A 59 -0.67 13.77 -7.98
CA THR A 59 -0.09 14.81 -7.13
C THR A 59 -0.58 16.19 -7.54
N VAL A 60 -0.52 17.12 -6.58
CA VAL A 60 -0.72 18.54 -6.81
C VAL A 60 0.55 19.28 -6.39
N GLY A 61 1.23 19.94 -7.33
CA GLY A 61 2.43 20.71 -7.00
C GLY A 61 3.15 21.34 -8.19
N GLU A 62 3.39 22.64 -8.12
CA GLU A 62 4.05 23.41 -9.20
C GLU A 62 5.56 23.15 -9.34
N THR A 63 6.18 22.56 -8.32
CA THR A 63 7.60 22.18 -8.32
C THR A 63 7.83 20.76 -8.83
N LEU A 64 6.77 20.00 -9.09
CA LEU A 64 6.89 18.64 -9.57
C LEU A 64 7.07 18.61 -11.08
N VAL A 65 7.86 17.65 -11.55
CA VAL A 65 8.10 17.37 -12.97
C VAL A 65 7.88 15.89 -13.21
N ALA A 66 7.21 15.54 -14.30
CA ALA A 66 7.00 14.15 -14.66
C ALA A 66 8.35 13.47 -15.00
N PRO A 67 8.59 12.22 -14.55
CA PRO A 67 9.78 11.47 -14.95
C PRO A 67 9.95 11.42 -16.47
N GLY A 68 11.18 11.63 -16.95
CA GLY A 68 11.51 11.68 -18.38
C GLY A 68 11.50 13.09 -19.00
N GLN A 69 10.99 14.09 -18.28
CA GLN A 69 11.13 15.51 -18.66
C GLN A 69 12.35 16.15 -17.98
N PRO A 70 13.02 17.15 -18.59
CA PRO A 70 14.16 17.79 -17.97
C PRO A 70 13.75 18.68 -16.78
N LEU A 71 14.57 18.71 -15.73
CA LEU A 71 14.47 19.72 -14.67
C LEU A 71 15.06 21.04 -15.19
N THR A 72 14.24 22.08 -15.20
CA THR A 72 14.57 23.41 -15.76
C THR A 72 14.79 24.49 -14.69
N ARG A 73 14.37 24.23 -13.43
CA ARG A 73 14.52 25.17 -12.31
C ARG A 73 15.11 24.45 -11.08
N PRO A 74 15.91 25.13 -10.24
CA PRO A 74 16.54 24.50 -9.07
C PRO A 74 15.57 23.86 -8.07
N GLN A 75 14.35 24.40 -7.95
CA GLN A 75 13.33 23.90 -7.02
C GLN A 75 12.55 22.72 -7.59
N GLN A 76 12.75 22.37 -8.86
CA GLN A 76 12.01 21.27 -9.49
C GLN A 76 12.55 19.92 -9.02
N ARG A 77 11.62 18.99 -8.79
CA ARG A 77 11.90 17.60 -8.46
C ARG A 77 10.96 16.68 -9.20
N TYR A 78 11.38 15.44 -9.42
CA TYR A 78 10.52 14.45 -10.05
C TYR A 78 9.39 14.02 -9.11
N ASP A 79 8.21 13.74 -9.68
CA ASP A 79 7.12 13.11 -8.95
C ASP A 79 7.38 11.62 -8.73
N ALA A 80 8.11 11.31 -7.65
CA ALA A 80 8.32 9.95 -7.19
C ALA A 80 7.14 9.39 -6.39
N ALA A 81 6.32 10.26 -5.78
CA ALA A 81 5.23 9.86 -4.90
C ALA A 81 4.10 9.17 -5.69
N THR A 82 3.65 9.77 -6.80
CA THR A 82 2.63 9.14 -7.66
C THR A 82 3.11 7.78 -8.17
N ALA A 83 4.38 7.67 -8.57
CA ALA A 83 4.96 6.42 -9.03
C ALA A 83 4.96 5.34 -7.92
N LEU A 84 5.39 5.70 -6.70
CA LEU A 84 5.42 4.81 -5.55
C LEU A 84 4.02 4.33 -5.16
N ILE A 85 3.07 5.25 -4.95
CA ILE A 85 1.70 4.92 -4.55
C ILE A 85 0.99 4.11 -5.63
N THR A 86 1.24 4.41 -6.91
CA THR A 86 0.72 3.63 -8.03
C THR A 86 1.23 2.19 -8.01
N ALA A 87 2.53 1.99 -7.77
CA ALA A 87 3.11 0.66 -7.69
C ALA A 87 2.58 -0.11 -6.47
N ALA A 88 2.50 0.54 -5.31
CA ALA A 88 1.99 -0.05 -4.08
C ALA A 88 0.52 -0.51 -4.21
N ALA A 89 -0.35 0.36 -4.72
CA ALA A 89 -1.77 0.03 -4.93
C ALA A 89 -1.97 -1.11 -5.94
N ARG A 90 -1.13 -1.21 -6.98
CA ARG A 90 -1.13 -2.37 -7.88
C ARG A 90 -0.70 -3.65 -7.16
N GLY A 91 0.31 -3.57 -6.30
CA GLY A 91 0.74 -4.68 -5.44
C GLY A 91 -0.36 -5.18 -4.52
N ASP A 92 -1.17 -4.26 -3.97
CA ASP A 92 -2.34 -4.56 -3.14
C ASP A 92 -3.60 -4.96 -3.96
N GLY A 93 -3.45 -5.20 -5.26
CA GLY A 93 -4.48 -5.79 -6.11
C GLY A 93 -5.45 -4.81 -6.75
N ALA A 94 -5.16 -3.49 -6.74
CA ALA A 94 -5.96 -2.50 -7.45
C ALA A 94 -5.57 -2.35 -8.94
N THR A 95 -6.53 -1.94 -9.75
CA THR A 95 -6.27 -1.37 -11.09
C THR A 95 -6.09 0.14 -10.95
N VAL A 96 -4.85 0.60 -11.13
CA VAL A 96 -4.50 2.01 -10.87
C VAL A 96 -4.39 2.83 -12.15
N TYR A 97 -5.06 3.98 -12.16
CA TYR A 97 -5.04 5.02 -13.19
C TYR A 97 -4.32 6.26 -12.64
N PRO A 98 -2.98 6.37 -12.82
CA PRO A 98 -2.27 7.58 -12.47
C PRO A 98 -2.66 8.72 -13.42
N LEU A 99 -2.82 9.94 -12.90
CA LEU A 99 -2.87 11.15 -13.72
C LEU A 99 -1.49 11.82 -13.74
N ASP A 100 -1.32 12.75 -14.68
CA ASP A 100 -0.22 13.70 -14.62
C ASP A 100 -0.34 14.62 -13.40
N ILE A 101 0.74 15.34 -13.11
CA ILE A 101 0.78 16.35 -12.05
C ILE A 101 -0.28 17.40 -12.32
N VAL A 102 -1.22 17.55 -11.39
CA VAL A 102 -2.29 18.54 -11.48
C VAL A 102 -1.76 19.90 -11.00
N PRO A 103 -1.97 21.00 -11.75
CA PRO A 103 -1.57 22.33 -11.30
C PRO A 103 -2.22 22.71 -9.97
N SER A 104 -1.51 23.48 -9.15
CA SER A 104 -2.01 23.98 -7.85
C SER A 104 -3.04 25.10 -8.01
N GLN A 105 -4.10 24.84 -8.77
CA GLN A 105 -5.18 25.78 -9.08
C GLN A 105 -6.51 25.14 -8.70
N PRO A 106 -7.34 25.78 -7.85
CA PRO A 106 -8.59 25.20 -7.36
C PRO A 106 -9.49 24.60 -8.45
N GLY A 107 -9.64 25.32 -9.56
CA GLY A 107 -10.44 24.86 -10.70
C GLY A 107 -9.89 23.60 -11.38
N ALA A 108 -8.56 23.50 -11.54
CA ALA A 108 -7.91 22.35 -12.17
C ALA A 108 -8.04 21.09 -11.29
N VAL A 109 -7.86 21.25 -9.99
CA VAL A 109 -8.03 20.19 -9.00
C VAL A 109 -9.48 19.71 -8.95
N LYS A 110 -10.45 20.63 -8.84
CA LYS A 110 -11.88 20.33 -8.84
C LYS A 110 -12.30 19.58 -10.10
N GLN A 111 -11.81 20.02 -11.25
CA GLN A 111 -12.06 19.36 -12.53
C GLN A 111 -11.47 17.94 -12.54
N ALA A 112 -10.20 17.79 -12.14
CA ALA A 112 -9.56 16.47 -12.05
C ALA A 112 -10.35 15.52 -11.14
N ILE A 113 -10.76 15.95 -9.94
CA ILE A 113 -11.55 15.11 -9.03
C ILE A 113 -12.90 14.71 -9.67
N SER A 114 -13.63 15.69 -10.23
CA SER A 114 -14.97 15.48 -10.78
C SER A 114 -14.97 14.53 -11.99
N GLU A 115 -13.99 14.65 -12.88
CA GLU A 115 -13.85 13.77 -14.06
C GLU A 115 -13.52 12.33 -13.66
N GLN A 116 -12.76 12.15 -12.58
CA GLN A 116 -12.29 10.83 -12.14
C GLN A 116 -13.29 10.11 -11.24
N GLN A 117 -14.09 10.83 -10.46
CA GLN A 117 -15.06 10.28 -9.53
C GLN A 117 -16.03 9.28 -10.17
N ILE A 118 -16.41 9.51 -11.43
CA ILE A 118 -17.40 8.67 -12.15
C ILE A 118 -16.86 7.26 -12.45
N ARG A 119 -15.52 7.10 -12.50
CA ARG A 119 -14.86 5.86 -12.93
C ARG A 119 -13.93 5.24 -11.89
N ALA A 120 -13.73 5.90 -10.75
CA ALA A 120 -12.89 5.44 -9.67
C ALA A 120 -13.73 4.85 -8.53
N ASP A 121 -13.21 3.79 -7.91
CA ASP A 121 -13.70 3.27 -6.64
C ASP A 121 -12.95 3.91 -5.45
N LEU A 122 -11.82 4.59 -5.72
CA LEU A 122 -11.02 5.37 -4.76
C LEU A 122 -10.16 6.41 -5.50
N ILE A 123 -10.12 7.64 -4.99
CA ILE A 123 -9.21 8.69 -5.45
C ILE A 123 -8.16 8.97 -4.37
N VAL A 124 -6.89 9.00 -4.76
CA VAL A 124 -5.77 9.33 -3.86
C VAL A 124 -5.07 10.57 -4.41
N VAL A 125 -5.00 11.61 -3.58
CA VAL A 125 -4.29 12.84 -3.89
C VAL A 125 -3.07 12.94 -2.98
N VAL A 126 -1.89 13.20 -3.54
CA VAL A 126 -0.67 13.37 -2.75
C VAL A 126 -0.25 14.84 -2.75
N GLY A 127 -0.10 15.43 -1.56
CA GLY A 127 0.28 16.84 -1.39
C GLY A 127 -0.91 17.79 -1.52
N GLY A 128 -0.69 18.98 -2.12
CA GLY A 128 -1.72 20.01 -2.31
C GLY A 128 -2.01 20.91 -1.09
N GLY A 129 -1.62 20.52 0.12
CA GLY A 129 -1.68 21.36 1.33
C GLY A 129 -3.09 21.85 1.69
N ASP A 130 -3.20 23.13 2.03
CA ASP A 130 -4.49 23.74 2.41
C ASP A 130 -5.41 23.91 1.20
N MET A 131 -4.84 24.20 0.02
CA MET A 131 -5.62 24.46 -1.20
C MET A 131 -6.44 23.24 -1.64
N ILE A 132 -5.86 22.03 -1.63
CA ILE A 132 -6.63 20.81 -1.96
C ILE A 132 -7.79 20.61 -0.99
N ARG A 133 -7.59 20.95 0.29
CA ARG A 133 -8.64 20.81 1.30
C ARG A 133 -9.78 21.76 1.06
N ASP A 134 -9.50 23.04 0.84
CA ASP A 134 -10.53 24.04 0.55
C ASP A 134 -11.35 23.60 -0.69
N VAL A 135 -10.68 23.05 -1.71
CA VAL A 135 -11.35 22.50 -2.90
C VAL A 135 -12.24 21.30 -2.57
N VAL A 136 -11.79 20.38 -1.71
CA VAL A 136 -12.58 19.19 -1.36
C VAL A 136 -13.72 19.54 -0.41
N ASP A 137 -13.52 20.44 0.55
CA ASP A 137 -14.55 20.93 1.49
C ASP A 137 -15.70 21.62 0.73
N ASP A 138 -15.38 22.35 -0.33
CA ASP A 138 -16.36 22.93 -1.28
C ASP A 138 -17.14 21.86 -2.09
N MET A 139 -16.69 20.61 -2.10
CA MET A 139 -17.27 19.50 -2.89
C MET A 139 -17.99 18.46 -2.03
N ALA A 140 -17.52 18.21 -0.80
CA ALA A 140 -18.03 17.19 0.10
C ALA A 140 -17.55 17.43 1.54
N ASP A 141 -18.27 16.88 2.51
CA ASP A 141 -17.85 16.91 3.93
C ASP A 141 -16.46 16.26 4.09
N LEU A 142 -15.49 17.07 4.52
CA LEU A 142 -14.10 16.70 4.70
C LEU A 142 -13.83 16.32 6.16
N ASP A 143 -13.34 15.10 6.40
CA ASP A 143 -12.75 14.70 7.67
C ASP A 143 -11.23 14.82 7.58
N GLU A 144 -10.61 15.52 8.52
CA GLU A 144 -9.20 15.86 8.46
C GLU A 144 -8.50 15.68 9.79
N ALA A 145 -7.22 15.32 9.70
CA ALA A 145 -6.35 15.23 10.86
C ALA A 145 -4.98 15.84 10.54
N VAL A 146 -4.43 16.51 11.55
CA VAL A 146 -3.00 16.83 11.58
C VAL A 146 -2.29 15.64 12.20
N VAL A 147 -1.30 15.12 11.49
CA VAL A 147 -0.50 13.95 11.89
C VAL A 147 0.97 14.31 11.84
N ALA A 148 1.75 13.76 12.77
CA ALA A 148 3.18 13.99 12.86
C ALA A 148 3.96 12.78 12.34
N ILE A 149 3.93 12.56 11.02
CA ILE A 149 4.59 11.45 10.31
C ILE A 149 5.81 12.00 9.58
N ASN A 150 7.01 11.79 10.12
CA ASN A 150 8.31 12.42 9.72
C ASN A 150 8.34 13.96 9.79
N ARG A 151 7.17 14.60 9.74
CA ARG A 151 6.91 16.02 9.95
C ARG A 151 5.42 16.22 10.21
N GLU A 152 5.07 17.37 10.78
CA GLU A 152 3.68 17.80 10.82
C GLU A 152 3.12 17.87 9.39
N SER A 153 2.06 17.11 9.15
CA SER A 153 1.39 16.97 7.87
C SER A 153 -0.11 16.86 8.08
N ARG A 154 -0.86 17.23 7.05
CA ARG A 154 -2.31 17.07 7.04
C ARG A 154 -2.67 15.85 6.20
N ILE A 155 -3.55 15.02 6.72
CA ILE A 155 -4.27 14.00 5.97
C ILE A 155 -5.75 14.34 5.95
N ALA A 156 -6.46 13.89 4.93
CA ALA A 156 -7.91 14.06 4.90
C ALA A 156 -8.61 12.94 4.14
N TYR A 157 -9.89 12.79 4.42
CA TYR A 157 -10.80 11.85 3.80
C TYR A 157 -12.13 12.54 3.47
N ALA A 158 -12.69 12.24 2.31
CA ALA A 158 -14.03 12.68 1.93
C ALA A 158 -14.78 11.60 1.15
N GLY A 159 -16.11 11.63 1.21
CA GLY A 159 -16.98 10.84 0.35
C GLY A 159 -17.61 11.71 -0.73
N LEU A 160 -17.19 11.55 -1.99
CA LEU A 160 -17.60 12.45 -3.07
C LEU A 160 -18.95 12.07 -3.69
N GLY A 161 -19.84 13.06 -3.83
CA GLY A 161 -21.16 12.95 -4.46
C GLY A 161 -22.07 11.87 -3.86
N ASP A 162 -23.16 11.56 -4.56
CA ASP A 162 -24.18 10.62 -4.06
C ASP A 162 -23.64 9.19 -3.89
N ALA A 163 -22.70 8.79 -4.74
CA ALA A 163 -22.04 7.48 -4.67
C ALA A 163 -21.04 7.37 -3.51
N ARG A 164 -20.73 8.49 -2.84
CA ARG A 164 -19.72 8.59 -1.77
C ARG A 164 -18.38 7.96 -2.16
N THR A 165 -17.90 8.23 -3.37
CA THR A 165 -16.60 7.72 -3.83
C THR A 165 -15.52 8.23 -2.88
N PRO A 166 -14.75 7.35 -2.22
CA PRO A 166 -13.76 7.77 -1.25
C PRO A 166 -12.64 8.55 -1.93
N LEU A 167 -12.28 9.67 -1.33
CA LEU A 167 -11.10 10.47 -1.65
C LEU A 167 -10.20 10.51 -0.41
N VAL A 168 -8.92 10.24 -0.58
CA VAL A 168 -7.90 10.33 0.48
C VAL A 168 -6.82 11.32 0.06
N ILE A 169 -6.51 12.27 0.93
CA ILE A 169 -5.41 13.22 0.77
C ILE A 169 -4.24 12.75 1.63
N LEU A 170 -3.11 12.48 1.00
CA LEU A 170 -1.87 12.05 1.62
C LEU A 170 -0.89 13.22 1.79
N PRO A 171 0.02 13.16 2.78
CA PRO A 171 1.06 14.16 2.98
C PRO A 171 1.93 14.35 1.74
N SER A 172 2.54 15.53 1.62
CA SER A 172 3.64 15.71 0.68
C SER A 172 4.90 15.00 1.16
N GLY A 173 5.57 14.26 0.31
CA GLY A 173 6.74 13.46 0.68
C GLY A 173 6.69 12.10 0.01
N VAL A 174 7.79 11.38 -0.05
CA VAL A 174 7.79 10.02 -0.59
C VAL A 174 7.48 9.04 0.53
N ILE A 175 8.18 9.17 1.66
CA ILE A 175 8.09 8.23 2.78
C ILE A 175 6.86 8.57 3.62
N SER A 176 6.62 9.84 3.95
CA SER A 176 5.37 10.25 4.61
C SER A 176 4.12 9.81 3.84
N ALA A 177 4.10 9.99 2.51
CA ALA A 177 2.97 9.55 1.68
C ALA A 177 2.81 8.02 1.69
N TYR A 178 3.91 7.27 1.69
CA TYR A 178 3.88 5.82 1.72
C TYR A 178 3.43 5.26 3.06
N VAL A 179 3.85 5.86 4.17
CA VAL A 179 3.34 5.53 5.51
C VAL A 179 1.84 5.82 5.59
N ALA A 180 1.42 7.01 5.15
CA ALA A 180 0.00 7.37 5.13
C ALA A 180 -0.83 6.48 4.18
N TYR A 181 -0.24 6.02 3.08
CA TYR A 181 -0.85 5.03 2.18
C TYR A 181 -1.14 3.73 2.91
N HIS A 182 -0.18 3.17 3.64
CA HIS A 182 -0.38 1.93 4.42
C HIS A 182 -1.42 2.11 5.53
N ALA A 183 -1.51 3.31 6.11
CA ALA A 183 -2.47 3.60 7.18
C ALA A 183 -3.90 3.89 6.69
N LEU A 184 -4.07 4.50 5.52
CA LEU A 184 -5.36 5.06 5.07
C LEU A 184 -5.87 4.46 3.75
N VAL A 185 -4.98 4.23 2.78
CA VAL A 185 -5.36 3.80 1.43
C VAL A 185 -5.42 2.29 1.32
N ARG A 186 -4.38 1.59 1.81
CA ARG A 186 -4.33 0.12 1.80
C ARG A 186 -5.53 -0.52 2.52
N PRO A 187 -5.99 -0.02 3.69
CA PRO A 187 -7.19 -0.56 4.33
C PRO A 187 -8.46 -0.41 3.48
N VAL A 188 -8.59 0.69 2.71
CA VAL A 188 -9.72 0.90 1.79
C VAL A 188 -9.64 -0.09 0.62
N ILE A 189 -8.46 -0.28 0.03
CA ILE A 189 -8.25 -1.26 -1.05
C ILE A 189 -8.56 -2.68 -0.54
N ASN A 190 -8.04 -3.05 0.62
CA ASN A 190 -8.30 -4.35 1.25
C ASN A 190 -9.78 -4.55 1.52
N LYS A 191 -10.48 -3.53 2.05
CA LYS A 191 -11.92 -3.58 2.28
C LYS A 191 -12.71 -3.79 0.99
N LEU A 192 -12.35 -3.09 -0.09
CA LEU A 192 -12.95 -3.26 -1.42
C LEU A 192 -12.66 -4.64 -2.02
N ASN A 193 -11.52 -5.23 -1.66
CA ASN A 193 -11.15 -6.61 -2.01
C ASN A 193 -11.76 -7.68 -1.07
N GLU A 194 -12.53 -7.28 -0.05
CA GLU A 194 -13.02 -8.15 1.03
C GLU A 194 -11.92 -8.93 1.78
N VAL A 195 -10.72 -8.35 1.85
CA VAL A 195 -9.61 -8.81 2.68
C VAL A 195 -9.65 -8.06 4.02
N ASP A 196 -9.02 -8.61 5.06
CA ASP A 196 -8.85 -7.91 6.33
C ASP A 196 -8.19 -6.52 6.10
N PRO A 197 -8.88 -5.42 6.44
CA PRO A 197 -8.36 -4.07 6.22
C PRO A 197 -7.11 -3.75 7.04
N LEU A 198 -6.81 -4.46 8.14
CA LEU A 198 -5.73 -4.12 9.07
C LEU A 198 -4.55 -5.10 9.03
N SER A 199 -4.22 -5.63 7.86
CA SER A 199 -3.22 -6.68 7.68
C SER A 199 -1.75 -6.23 7.73
N ALA A 200 -1.43 -5.05 8.28
CA ALA A 200 -0.07 -4.54 8.31
C ALA A 200 0.81 -5.41 9.24
N THR A 201 1.93 -5.91 8.72
CA THR A 201 2.86 -6.71 9.51
C THR A 201 3.81 -5.79 10.27
N ARG A 202 3.81 -5.92 11.60
CA ARG A 202 4.71 -5.22 12.50
C ARG A 202 5.61 -6.23 13.18
N GLU A 203 6.90 -5.91 13.24
CA GLU A 203 7.90 -6.73 13.91
C GLU A 203 8.73 -5.87 14.85
N GLU A 204 9.29 -6.47 15.89
CA GLU A 204 10.30 -5.80 16.72
C GLU A 204 11.69 -5.99 16.12
N GLY A 205 12.54 -4.99 16.30
CA GLY A 205 13.95 -5.07 15.92
C GLY A 205 14.83 -4.26 16.85
N ARG A 206 16.14 -4.53 16.80
CA ARG A 206 17.13 -3.88 17.66
C ARG A 206 18.06 -3.01 16.82
N LEU A 207 18.12 -1.71 17.13
CA LEU A 207 18.94 -0.78 16.37
C LEU A 207 20.43 -1.12 16.43
N ALA A 208 21.10 -1.10 15.28
CA ALA A 208 22.54 -1.29 15.18
C ALA A 208 23.34 -0.02 15.50
N GLU A 209 22.72 1.14 15.29
CA GLU A 209 23.31 2.47 15.49
C GLU A 209 22.26 3.43 16.04
N ALA A 210 22.71 4.53 16.63
CA ALA A 210 21.81 5.52 17.19
C ALA A 210 21.08 6.29 16.07
N VAL A 211 19.81 6.61 16.31
CA VAL A 211 18.95 7.40 15.43
C VAL A 211 18.54 8.66 16.18
N ALA A 212 18.75 9.81 15.55
CA ALA A 212 18.32 11.09 16.12
C ALA A 212 16.79 11.20 16.08
N GLY A 213 16.20 11.65 17.19
CA GLY A 213 14.77 11.92 17.30
C GLY A 213 14.41 13.31 16.80
N SER A 214 13.12 13.54 16.59
CA SER A 214 12.55 14.87 16.35
C SER A 214 11.36 15.07 17.26
N GLU A 215 11.43 16.11 18.11
CA GLU A 215 10.42 16.37 19.13
C GLU A 215 9.04 16.61 18.49
N GLY A 216 8.02 15.90 18.97
CA GLY A 216 6.64 16.04 18.51
C GLY A 216 6.35 15.39 17.16
N VAL A 217 7.24 14.51 16.67
CA VAL A 217 7.07 13.81 15.40
C VAL A 217 7.45 12.34 15.53
N THR A 218 6.55 11.44 15.11
CA THR A 218 6.89 10.04 14.93
C THR A 218 7.66 9.87 13.63
N GLN A 219 8.90 9.40 13.71
CA GLN A 219 9.76 9.20 12.54
C GLN A 219 9.68 7.74 12.06
N PHE A 220 9.51 7.58 10.76
CA PHE A 220 9.51 6.33 10.03
C PHE A 220 10.79 6.28 9.22
N VAL A 221 11.82 5.67 9.82
CA VAL A 221 13.17 5.66 9.29
C VAL A 221 13.37 4.43 8.41
N PRO A 222 13.71 4.59 7.12
CA PRO A 222 14.06 3.47 6.25
C PRO A 222 15.20 2.67 6.87
N ALA A 223 15.02 1.35 6.98
CA ALA A 223 16.04 0.47 7.57
C ALA A 223 16.04 -0.92 6.93
N ILE A 224 17.17 -1.61 7.09
CA ILE A 224 17.32 -3.02 6.80
C ILE A 224 17.25 -3.77 8.13
N ARG A 225 16.24 -4.63 8.27
CA ARG A 225 16.15 -5.63 9.34
C ARG A 225 16.74 -6.95 8.87
N ASP A 226 17.82 -7.37 9.52
CA ASP A 226 18.48 -8.66 9.31
C ASP A 226 17.64 -9.80 9.92
N ALA A 227 17.92 -11.05 9.54
CA ALA A 227 17.19 -12.22 10.03
C ALA A 227 17.35 -12.46 11.54
N ASP A 228 18.40 -11.91 12.16
CA ASP A 228 18.63 -11.96 13.61
C ASP A 228 17.89 -10.84 14.38
N GLY A 229 17.13 -10.00 13.68
CA GLY A 229 16.38 -8.89 14.25
C GLY A 229 17.17 -7.59 14.38
N THR A 230 18.42 -7.53 13.94
CA THR A 230 19.23 -6.30 13.91
C THR A 230 18.67 -5.32 12.87
N VAL A 231 18.50 -4.05 13.23
CA VAL A 231 17.92 -2.99 12.38
C VAL A 231 18.97 -1.94 12.07
N ARG A 232 19.25 -1.74 10.78
CA ARG A 232 20.24 -0.79 10.27
C ARG A 232 19.56 0.32 9.46
N PRO A 233 19.45 1.55 9.98
CA PRO A 233 18.96 2.69 9.20
C PRO A 233 19.70 2.84 7.87
N VAL A 234 18.96 3.17 6.81
CA VAL A 234 19.48 3.46 5.48
C VAL A 234 19.11 4.89 5.09
N GLY A 235 19.81 5.86 5.67
CA GLY A 235 19.58 7.29 5.40
C GLY A 235 19.51 8.11 6.67
N ALA A 236 19.18 9.40 6.52
CA ALA A 236 18.89 10.28 7.65
C ALA A 236 17.53 9.91 8.28
N ALA A 237 17.36 10.24 9.56
CA ALA A 237 16.14 9.94 10.32
C ALA A 237 14.89 10.68 9.77
N ASP A 238 15.09 11.77 9.04
CA ASP A 238 14.06 12.57 8.39
C ASP A 238 14.06 12.40 6.85
N SER A 239 14.67 11.32 6.34
CA SER A 239 14.78 11.10 4.90
C SER A 239 13.41 11.00 4.23
N GLU A 240 13.27 11.71 3.13
CA GLU A 240 12.14 11.61 2.20
C GLU A 240 12.59 11.13 0.81
N LEU A 241 13.76 10.49 0.75
CA LEU A 241 14.34 10.02 -0.50
C LEU A 241 13.78 8.65 -0.88
N ALA A 242 13.23 8.54 -2.09
CA ALA A 242 12.82 7.27 -2.68
C ALA A 242 13.97 6.24 -2.73
N TRP A 243 15.22 6.72 -2.85
CA TRP A 243 16.42 5.88 -2.84
C TRP A 243 16.62 5.12 -1.52
N ASP A 244 16.39 5.80 -0.40
CA ASP A 244 16.54 5.22 0.93
C ASP A 244 15.44 4.19 1.18
N LEU A 245 14.20 4.52 0.81
CA LEU A 245 13.08 3.58 0.86
C LEU A 245 13.33 2.32 0.02
N ALA A 246 13.87 2.46 -1.19
CA ALA A 246 14.15 1.33 -2.09
C ALA A 246 15.22 0.35 -1.56
N ARG A 247 16.04 0.78 -0.60
CA ARG A 247 17.08 -0.06 0.03
C ARG A 247 16.61 -0.67 1.35
N ALA A 248 15.47 -0.23 1.87
CA ALA A 248 14.90 -0.68 3.12
C ALA A 248 13.99 -1.90 2.91
N ASN A 249 13.90 -2.76 3.92
CA ASN A 249 12.86 -3.80 4.01
C ASN A 249 11.89 -3.54 5.17
N VAL A 250 12.19 -2.55 6.02
CA VAL A 250 11.31 -2.07 7.09
C VAL A 250 11.38 -0.55 7.20
N LEU A 251 10.36 0.04 7.80
CA LEU A 251 10.42 1.39 8.39
C LEU A 251 10.50 1.23 9.90
N ALA A 252 11.64 1.60 10.49
CA ALA A 252 11.81 1.65 11.93
C ALA A 252 11.04 2.86 12.49
N VAL A 253 10.22 2.63 13.51
CA VAL A 253 9.36 3.64 14.12
C VAL A 253 10.06 4.22 15.35
N ILE A 254 10.39 5.50 15.29
CA ILE A 254 10.89 6.28 16.43
C ILE A 254 9.74 7.14 16.94
N PRO A 255 9.18 6.85 18.13
CA PRO A 255 8.06 7.59 18.70
C PRO A 255 8.35 9.08 18.92
N GLU A 256 7.31 9.91 18.88
CA GLU A 256 7.40 11.36 19.04
C GLU A 256 7.86 11.84 20.42
N ASP A 257 7.71 10.99 21.45
CA ASP A 257 8.15 11.24 22.82
C ASP A 257 9.63 10.88 23.04
N TRP A 258 10.32 10.38 22.01
CA TRP A 258 11.73 10.02 22.07
C TRP A 258 12.60 11.15 21.48
N SER A 259 13.62 11.59 22.23
CA SER A 259 14.67 12.49 21.70
C SER A 259 15.58 11.81 20.67
N GLY A 260 15.37 10.52 20.44
CA GLY A 260 16.16 9.62 19.61
C GLY A 260 16.20 8.23 20.23
N ALA A 261 16.84 7.31 19.55
CA ALA A 261 17.02 5.94 20.00
C ALA A 261 18.50 5.55 19.93
N ASP A 262 19.06 5.07 21.03
CA ASP A 262 20.45 4.62 21.08
C ASP A 262 20.64 3.29 20.34
N ALA A 263 21.89 3.01 19.96
CA ALA A 263 22.28 1.69 19.48
C ALA A 263 21.91 0.62 20.52
N GLY A 264 21.23 -0.43 20.08
CA GLY A 264 20.74 -1.50 20.92
C GLY A 264 19.33 -1.29 21.47
N ALA A 265 18.67 -0.16 21.21
CA ALA A 265 17.27 0.04 21.56
C ALA A 265 16.34 -0.87 20.73
N THR A 266 15.27 -1.35 21.36
CA THR A 266 14.20 -2.09 20.68
C THR A 266 13.21 -1.10 20.08
N VAL A 267 12.89 -1.25 18.80
CA VAL A 267 11.95 -0.41 18.05
C VAL A 267 10.94 -1.26 17.31
N GLU A 268 9.74 -0.72 17.12
CA GLU A 268 8.76 -1.30 16.18
C GLU A 268 9.23 -1.06 14.75
N CYS A 269 9.04 -2.06 13.89
CA CYS A 269 9.36 -2.03 12.47
C CYS A 269 8.08 -2.33 11.68
N LEU A 270 7.66 -1.38 10.86
CA LEU A 270 6.66 -1.64 9.82
C LEU A 270 7.35 -2.42 8.70
N VAL A 271 6.93 -3.66 8.46
CA VAL A 271 7.50 -4.47 7.38
C VAL A 271 7.04 -3.92 6.04
N LEU A 272 8.00 -3.57 5.19
CA LEU A 272 7.71 -3.25 3.80
C LEU A 272 7.54 -4.59 3.10
N ASP A 273 6.32 -4.88 2.63
CA ASP A 273 5.98 -6.12 1.93
C ASP A 273 6.71 -6.20 0.58
N ASP A 274 8.02 -6.46 0.64
CA ASP A 274 8.91 -6.85 -0.44
C ASP A 274 9.78 -8.03 0.01
N ALA A 275 9.17 -8.94 0.79
CA ALA A 275 9.69 -10.29 0.93
C ALA A 275 9.46 -11.06 -0.38
N ARG A 276 10.15 -10.60 -1.45
CA ARG A 276 10.44 -11.29 -2.71
C ARG A 276 9.21 -11.84 -3.44
N VAL A 277 9.01 -11.35 -4.66
CA VAL A 277 8.55 -12.23 -5.74
C VAL A 277 9.42 -13.50 -5.70
N GLY A 278 8.91 -14.58 -5.10
CA GLY A 278 9.52 -15.91 -5.13
C GLY A 278 10.30 -16.44 -3.92
N ALA A 279 10.21 -15.87 -2.71
CA ALA A 279 10.69 -16.61 -1.52
C ALA A 279 9.54 -17.35 -0.82
N PRO A 280 9.64 -18.68 -0.63
CA PRO A 280 8.66 -19.39 0.18
C PRO A 280 8.74 -18.88 1.63
N ARG A 281 7.58 -18.57 2.22
CA ARG A 281 7.48 -18.50 3.68
C ARG A 281 7.67 -19.91 4.25
N PRO A 282 8.35 -20.05 5.39
CA PRO A 282 8.57 -21.35 6.04
C PRO A 282 7.25 -22.03 6.43
#